data_AF-A0A1A8PDA2-F1
#
_entry.id   AF-A0A1A8PDA2-F1
#
_cell.length_a   1.000
_cell.length_b   1.000
_cell.length_c   1.000
_cell.angle_alpha   90.00
_cell.angle_beta   90.00
_cell.angle_gamma   90.00
#
_symmetry.space_group_name_H-M   'P 1'
#
loop_
_entity.id
_entity.type
_entity.pdbx_description
1 polymer ?
#
loop_
_entity_poly.entity_id
_entity_poly.type
_entity_poly.pdbx_seq_one_letter_code
_entity_poly.pdbx_strand_id
1 'polypeptide(L)'
;VQTLSEEDVDAYLSQAVCQRLKSSPELQQIKLPLLSSRAVQLGSLYVRGISHLLGANNASGCPLPSAALMPWHVFDGRLFHSKYLLAHRGVEKNELLDDDPSCLSQFLLLKEKLVETCRKRSRMGDKEEKQQEDINVDGDGGKEEAKMSIKAETECGAEEDTEDEDKIFIHVIPLKI
;
A
#
# COMPACT_ATOMS: atom_id res chain seq x y z
N VAL A 1 -2.50 -11.37 7.22
CA VAL A 1 -3.35 -10.25 7.69
C VAL A 1 -4.71 -10.41 7.04
N GLN A 2 -5.75 -10.75 7.81
CA GLN A 2 -7.10 -10.99 7.27
C GLN A 2 -8.00 -9.75 7.39
N THR A 3 -7.73 -8.86 8.35
CA THR A 3 -8.46 -7.61 8.56
C THR A 3 -7.52 -6.52 9.11
N LEU A 4 -7.83 -5.25 8.82
CA LEU A 4 -7.16 -4.05 9.35
C LEU A 4 -8.07 -3.37 10.37
N SER A 5 -7.52 -2.97 11.51
CA SER A 5 -8.21 -2.13 12.49
C SER A 5 -8.07 -0.65 12.13
N GLU A 6 -8.82 0.22 12.81
CA GLU A 6 -8.69 1.68 12.62
C GLU A 6 -7.28 2.16 13.02
N GLU A 7 -6.69 1.58 14.05
CA GLU A 7 -5.34 1.91 14.52
C GLU A 7 -4.27 1.49 13.51
N ASP A 8 -4.46 0.36 12.81
CA ASP A 8 -3.55 -0.05 11.74
C ASP A 8 -3.58 0.96 10.57
N VAL A 9 -4.78 1.44 10.23
CA VAL A 9 -4.97 2.46 9.20
C VAL A 9 -4.33 3.78 9.64
N ASP A 10 -4.57 4.19 10.88
CA ASP A 10 -3.97 5.40 11.45
C ASP A 10 -2.44 5.32 11.48
N ALA A 11 -1.86 4.13 11.73
CA ALA A 11 -0.42 3.91 11.64
C ALA A 11 0.13 4.10 10.22
N TYR A 12 -0.57 3.60 9.19
CA TYR A 12 -0.16 3.82 7.80
C TYR A 12 -0.27 5.30 7.40
N LEU A 13 -1.41 5.93 7.71
CA LEU A 13 -1.64 7.31 7.34
C LEU A 13 -0.67 8.27 8.05
N SER A 14 -0.41 8.05 9.34
CA SER A 14 0.55 8.85 10.10
C SER A 14 1.98 8.69 9.59
N GLN A 15 2.41 7.46 9.23
CA GLN A 15 3.69 7.27 8.56
C GLN A 15 3.76 8.03 7.23
N ALA A 16 2.72 7.93 6.39
CA ALA A 16 2.73 8.55 5.08
C ALA A 16 2.85 10.09 5.15
N VAL A 17 2.17 10.74 6.10
CA VAL A 17 2.23 12.20 6.23
C VAL A 17 3.47 12.67 6.96
N CYS A 18 3.92 11.97 8.01
CA CYS A 18 5.07 12.38 8.81
C CYS A 18 6.41 12.08 8.12
N GLN A 19 6.48 11.08 7.23
CA GLN A 19 7.73 10.69 6.57
C GLN A 19 8.39 11.85 5.82
N ARG A 20 7.57 12.72 5.21
CA ARG A 20 8.06 13.88 4.43
C ARG A 20 8.78 14.93 5.27
N LEU A 21 8.58 14.91 6.59
CA LEU A 21 9.19 15.88 7.51
C LEU A 21 10.43 15.33 8.22
N LYS A 22 10.79 14.07 7.98
CA LYS A 22 11.91 13.42 8.66
C LYS A 22 13.08 13.24 7.71
N SER A 23 14.25 13.68 8.15
CA SER A 23 15.53 13.39 7.52
C SER A 23 16.00 11.97 7.85
N SER A 24 16.91 11.43 7.03
CA SER A 24 17.49 10.10 7.25
C SER A 24 18.11 9.94 8.67
N PRO A 25 18.88 10.91 9.21
CA PRO A 25 19.38 10.82 10.58
C PRO A 25 18.29 10.76 11.64
N GLU A 26 17.20 11.52 11.49
CA GLU A 26 16.08 11.50 12.45
C GLU A 26 15.38 10.14 12.45
N LEU A 27 15.18 9.54 11.28
CA LEU A 27 14.59 8.19 11.15
C LEU A 27 15.47 7.11 11.82
N GLN A 28 16.80 7.23 11.69
CA GLN A 28 17.74 6.30 12.32
C GLN A 28 17.74 6.41 13.85
N GLN A 29 17.42 7.58 14.40
CA GLN A 29 17.36 7.80 15.85
C GLN A 29 16.06 7.31 16.49
N ILE A 30 15.06 6.90 15.70
CA ILE A 30 13.81 6.33 16.22
C ILE A 30 14.11 5.06 17.02
N LYS A 31 13.83 5.13 18.33
CA LYS A 31 13.95 4.00 19.24
C LYS A 31 12.63 3.25 19.33
N LEU A 32 12.67 1.96 19.02
CA LEU A 32 11.52 1.06 19.16
C LEU A 32 11.63 0.33 20.50
N PRO A 33 10.79 0.66 21.50
CA PRO A 33 10.85 0.00 22.80
C PRO A 33 10.37 -1.45 22.76
N LEU A 34 9.59 -1.81 21.74
CA LEU A 34 9.05 -3.15 21.53
C LEU A 34 8.91 -3.40 20.03
N LEU A 35 9.17 -4.65 19.60
CA LEU A 35 8.86 -5.11 18.25
C LEU A 35 7.55 -5.90 18.25
N SER A 36 6.55 -5.38 17.54
CA SER A 36 5.28 -6.05 17.24
C SER A 36 5.37 -6.89 15.97
N SER A 37 5.06 -8.18 16.06
CA SER A 37 4.91 -9.06 14.88
C SER A 37 3.83 -8.56 13.92
N ARG A 38 2.73 -7.98 14.44
CA ARG A 38 1.66 -7.43 13.60
C ARG A 38 2.18 -6.24 12.80
N ALA A 39 2.93 -5.33 13.42
CA ALA A 39 3.53 -4.20 12.70
C ALA A 39 4.50 -4.66 11.60
N VAL A 40 5.32 -5.70 11.86
CA VAL A 40 6.19 -6.28 10.82
C VAL A 40 5.38 -6.87 9.66
N GLN A 41 4.31 -7.61 9.95
CA GLN A 41 3.43 -8.17 8.93
C GLN A 41 2.73 -7.07 8.11
N LEU A 42 2.28 -6.01 8.75
CA LEU A 42 1.69 -4.84 8.09
C LEU A 42 2.72 -4.10 7.23
N GLY A 43 3.95 -3.91 7.72
CA GLY A 43 5.03 -3.34 6.91
C GLY A 43 5.30 -4.18 5.65
N SER A 44 5.36 -5.51 5.79
CA SER A 44 5.52 -6.41 4.64
C SER A 44 4.36 -6.33 3.66
N LEU A 45 3.12 -6.14 4.16
CA LEU A 45 1.94 -5.97 3.33
C LEU A 45 2.01 -4.69 2.50
N TYR A 46 2.50 -3.60 3.08
CA TYR A 46 2.67 -2.31 2.41
C TYR A 46 3.70 -2.37 1.29
N VAL A 47 4.90 -2.91 1.58
CA VAL A 47 5.97 -3.08 0.58
C VAL A 47 5.49 -3.96 -0.57
N ARG A 48 4.80 -5.07 -0.26
CA ARG A 48 4.18 -5.92 -1.29
C ARG A 48 3.13 -5.15 -2.11
N GLY A 49 2.32 -4.31 -1.48
CA GLY A 49 1.35 -3.45 -2.16
C GLY A 49 2.01 -2.51 -3.17
N ILE A 50 3.14 -1.89 -2.82
CA ILE A 50 3.92 -1.04 -3.73
C ILE A 50 4.43 -1.84 -4.92
N SER A 51 4.93 -3.06 -4.73
CA SER A 51 5.36 -3.91 -5.85
C SER A 51 4.23 -4.18 -6.84
N HIS A 52 3.00 -4.38 -6.35
CA HIS A 52 1.83 -4.55 -7.22
C HIS A 52 1.45 -3.23 -7.90
N LEU A 53 1.51 -2.11 -7.18
CA LEU A 53 1.26 -0.79 -7.75
C LEU A 53 2.26 -0.45 -8.87
N LEU A 54 3.53 -0.80 -8.71
CA LEU A 54 4.56 -0.63 -9.73
C LEU A 54 4.26 -1.48 -10.98
N GLY A 55 3.86 -2.74 -10.79
CA GLY A 55 3.41 -3.59 -11.90
C GLY A 55 2.21 -3.01 -12.64
N ALA A 56 1.20 -2.54 -11.89
CA ALA A 56 0.02 -1.89 -12.46
C ALA A 56 0.37 -0.57 -13.18
N ASN A 57 1.29 0.22 -12.63
CA ASN A 57 1.79 1.44 -13.26
C ASN A 57 2.42 1.12 -14.61
N ASN A 58 3.32 0.13 -14.66
CA ASN A 58 4.00 -0.27 -15.89
C ASN A 58 3.01 -0.81 -16.93
N ALA A 59 2.08 -1.67 -16.51
CA ALA A 59 1.03 -2.20 -17.39
C ALA A 59 0.09 -1.11 -17.92
N SER A 60 -0.02 0.02 -17.23
CA SER A 60 -0.86 1.16 -17.62
C SER A 60 -0.11 2.22 -18.44
N GLY A 61 1.12 1.94 -18.91
CA GLY A 61 1.94 2.90 -19.65
C GLY A 61 2.66 3.93 -18.78
N CYS A 62 2.93 3.59 -17.52
CA CYS A 62 3.70 4.40 -16.56
C CYS A 62 3.11 5.80 -16.27
N PRO A 63 1.82 5.94 -15.93
CA PRO A 63 1.21 7.25 -15.64
C PRO A 63 1.74 7.93 -14.37
N LEU A 64 2.30 7.16 -13.42
CA LEU A 64 2.90 7.67 -12.19
C LEU A 64 4.42 7.78 -12.33
N PRO A 65 5.04 8.85 -11.78
CA PRO A 65 6.50 8.98 -11.75
C PRO A 65 7.14 7.84 -10.95
N SER A 66 8.21 7.25 -11.48
CA SER A 66 8.94 6.16 -10.82
C SER A 66 9.37 6.52 -9.40
N ALA A 67 9.83 7.75 -9.17
CA ALA A 67 10.24 8.22 -7.83
C ALA A 67 9.13 8.11 -6.78
N ALA A 68 7.86 8.26 -7.17
CA ALA A 68 6.70 8.14 -6.29
C ALA A 68 6.35 6.69 -5.92
N LEU A 69 6.96 5.72 -6.61
CA LEU A 69 6.72 4.28 -6.43
C LEU A 69 7.91 3.56 -5.79
N MET A 70 9.02 4.24 -5.56
CA MET A 70 10.20 3.62 -4.98
C MET A 70 10.01 3.41 -3.48
N PRO A 71 10.13 2.16 -2.97
CA PRO A 71 9.84 1.86 -1.56
C PRO A 71 10.59 2.75 -0.56
N TRP A 72 11.83 3.13 -0.86
CA TRP A 72 12.66 3.99 0.01
C TRP A 72 12.13 5.42 0.16
N HIS A 73 11.31 5.91 -0.78
CA HIS A 73 10.72 7.25 -0.69
C HIS A 73 9.37 7.28 0.02
N VAL A 74 8.67 6.14 0.10
CA VAL A 74 7.27 6.09 0.53
C VAL A 74 7.05 5.29 1.81
N PHE A 75 8.06 4.52 2.25
CA PHE A 75 7.97 3.72 3.46
C PHE A 75 9.27 3.70 4.26
N ASP A 76 9.17 4.04 5.54
CA ASP A 76 10.20 3.74 6.53
C ASP A 76 9.64 2.80 7.60
N GLY A 77 10.25 1.62 7.74
CA GLY A 77 9.77 0.59 8.65
C GLY A 77 9.90 0.95 10.13
N ARG A 78 10.88 1.79 10.53
CA ARG A 78 11.04 2.23 11.92
C ARG A 78 9.99 3.28 12.27
N LEU A 79 9.79 4.25 11.40
CA LEU A 79 8.75 5.26 11.54
C LEU A 79 7.38 4.60 11.60
N PHE A 80 7.06 3.73 10.64
CA PHE A 80 5.80 2.98 10.65
C PHE A 80 5.59 2.24 11.98
N HIS A 81 6.61 1.51 12.45
CA HIS A 81 6.50 0.76 13.70
C HIS A 81 6.29 1.66 14.91
N SER A 82 6.98 2.81 14.97
CA SER A 82 6.78 3.81 16.02
C SER A 82 5.36 4.35 16.01
N LYS A 83 4.85 4.74 14.84
CA LYS A 83 3.48 5.23 14.68
C LYS A 83 2.43 4.16 14.99
N TYR A 84 2.69 2.91 14.62
CA TYR A 84 1.86 1.77 15.00
C TYR A 84 1.75 1.64 16.53
N LEU A 85 2.87 1.70 17.25
CA LEU A 85 2.85 1.60 18.72
C LEU A 85 2.09 2.76 19.37
N LEU A 86 2.16 3.97 18.81
CA LEU A 86 1.40 5.13 19.28
C LEU A 86 -0.09 4.98 19.00
N ALA A 87 -0.46 4.64 17.77
CA ALA A 87 -1.86 4.44 17.37
C ALA A 87 -2.54 3.37 18.24
N HIS A 88 -1.88 2.23 18.46
CA HIS A 88 -2.41 1.13 19.27
C HIS A 88 -2.40 1.39 20.79
N ARG A 89 -1.72 2.46 21.26
CA ARG A 89 -1.87 2.95 22.65
C ARG A 89 -3.06 3.89 22.83
N GLY A 90 -3.68 4.33 21.74
CA GLY A 90 -4.80 5.28 21.79
C GLY A 90 -4.37 6.71 22.11
N VAL A 91 -3.17 7.12 21.68
CA VAL A 91 -2.73 8.52 21.85
C VAL A 91 -3.57 9.48 21.00
N GLU A 92 -3.59 10.74 21.40
CA GLU A 92 -4.26 11.81 20.65
C GLU A 92 -3.63 12.02 19.27
N LYS A 93 -4.41 12.53 18.30
CA LYS A 93 -3.94 12.69 16.91
C LYS A 93 -2.78 13.67 16.78
N ASN A 94 -2.72 14.69 17.64
CA ASN A 94 -1.60 15.63 17.68
C ASN A 94 -0.31 14.91 18.03
N GLU A 95 -0.29 14.12 19.10
CA GLU A 95 0.87 13.30 19.50
C GLU A 95 1.23 12.26 18.43
N LEU A 96 0.23 11.58 17.85
CA LEU A 96 0.46 10.62 16.76
C LEU A 96 1.16 11.27 15.55
N LEU A 97 0.96 12.56 15.33
CA LEU A 97 1.44 13.30 14.16
C LEU A 97 2.57 14.28 14.49
N ASP A 98 3.28 14.01 15.59
CA ASP A 98 4.44 14.81 16.05
C ASP A 98 4.11 16.30 16.25
N ASP A 99 2.86 16.60 16.65
CA ASP A 99 2.30 17.94 16.86
C ASP A 99 2.41 18.88 15.63
N ASP A 100 2.58 18.31 14.43
CA ASP A 100 2.69 19.07 13.19
C ASP A 100 1.30 19.33 12.56
N PRO A 101 0.88 20.60 12.40
CA PRO A 101 -0.45 20.95 11.91
C PRO A 101 -0.66 20.60 10.42
N SER A 102 0.42 20.54 9.63
CA SER A 102 0.35 20.14 8.22
C SER A 102 0.08 18.65 8.09
N CYS A 103 0.74 17.82 8.93
CA CYS A 103 0.49 16.40 9.06
C CYS A 103 -0.94 16.13 9.50
N LEU A 104 -1.45 16.86 10.51
CA LEU A 104 -2.83 16.72 10.97
C LEU A 104 -3.85 16.98 9.85
N SER A 105 -3.66 18.08 9.12
CA SER A 105 -4.57 18.45 8.02
C SER A 105 -4.55 17.41 6.90
N GLN A 106 -3.37 16.95 6.48
CA GLN A 106 -3.23 15.91 5.46
C GLN A 106 -3.79 14.56 5.93
N PHE A 107 -3.53 14.19 7.19
CA PHE A 107 -4.01 12.95 7.78
C PHE A 107 -5.54 12.89 7.78
N LEU A 108 -6.22 13.96 8.23
CA LEU A 108 -7.67 14.03 8.27
C LEU A 108 -8.28 13.96 6.86
N LEU A 109 -7.69 14.67 5.90
CA LEU A 109 -8.11 14.61 4.49
C LEU A 109 -7.98 13.18 3.92
N LEU A 110 -6.84 12.52 4.14
CA LEU A 110 -6.63 11.15 3.67
C LEU A 110 -7.59 10.17 4.34
N LYS A 111 -7.82 10.32 5.64
CA LYS A 111 -8.75 9.47 6.41
C LYS A 111 -10.18 9.64 5.92
N GLU A 112 -10.62 10.87 5.66
CA GLU A 112 -11.93 11.15 5.08
C GLU A 112 -12.10 10.45 3.72
N LYS A 113 -11.12 10.61 2.82
CA LYS A 113 -11.15 10.00 1.48
C LYS A 113 -11.14 8.48 1.52
N LEU A 114 -10.37 7.90 2.43
CA LEU A 114 -10.34 6.46 2.64
C LEU A 114 -11.71 5.96 3.09
N VAL A 115 -12.32 6.62 4.08
CA VAL A 115 -13.65 6.25 4.59
C VAL A 115 -14.72 6.42 3.51
N GLU A 116 -14.68 7.49 2.72
CA GLU A 116 -15.57 7.70 1.57
C GLU A 116 -15.48 6.53 0.57
N THR A 117 -14.25 6.12 0.25
CA THR A 117 -13.98 5.01 -0.68
C THR A 117 -14.47 3.67 -0.13
N CYS A 118 -14.20 3.38 1.15
CA CYS A 118 -14.68 2.17 1.81
C CYS A 118 -16.22 2.10 1.81
N ARG A 119 -16.90 3.21 2.14
CA ARG A 119 -18.38 3.29 2.10
C ARG A 119 -18.94 3.05 0.70
N LYS A 120 -18.29 3.56 -0.35
CA LYS A 120 -18.70 3.31 -1.74
C LYS A 120 -18.54 1.83 -2.10
N ARG A 121 -17.46 1.19 -1.68
CA ARG A 121 -17.21 -0.24 -1.94
C ARG A 121 -18.20 -1.15 -1.22
N SER A 122 -18.54 -0.88 0.05
CA SER A 122 -19.58 -1.65 0.75
C SER A 122 -20.91 -1.64 0.01
N ARG A 123 -21.31 -0.48 -0.53
CA ARG A 123 -22.54 -0.35 -1.34
C ARG A 123 -22.49 -1.05 -2.71
N MET A 124 -21.31 -1.39 -3.21
CA MET A 124 -21.16 -2.15 -4.46
C MET A 124 -21.18 -3.66 -4.21
N GLY A 125 -20.57 -4.13 -3.10
CA GLY A 125 -20.67 -5.53 -2.67
C GLY A 125 -22.13 -5.97 -2.43
N ASP A 126 -22.94 -5.10 -1.81
CA ASP A 126 -24.38 -5.36 -1.62
C ASP A 126 -25.18 -5.42 -2.93
N LYS A 127 -24.63 -4.91 -4.05
CA LYS A 127 -25.27 -4.96 -5.38
C LYS A 127 -24.83 -6.16 -6.21
N GLU A 128 -23.63 -6.69 -5.95
CA GLU A 128 -23.12 -7.89 -6.61
C GLU A 128 -23.77 -9.16 -6.06
N GLU A 129 -24.12 -9.20 -4.77
CA GLU A 129 -24.88 -10.34 -4.20
C GLU A 129 -26.33 -10.44 -4.70
N LYS A 130 -26.89 -9.36 -5.27
CA LYS A 130 -28.29 -9.33 -5.74
C LYS A 130 -28.49 -9.74 -7.20
N GLN A 131 -27.48 -10.30 -7.86
CA GLN A 131 -27.58 -10.84 -9.23
C GLN A 131 -27.37 -12.36 -9.33
N GLN A 132 -27.23 -13.07 -8.20
CA GLN A 132 -27.03 -14.53 -8.17
C GLN A 132 -28.24 -15.31 -7.61
N GLU A 133 -29.39 -14.67 -7.42
CA GLU A 133 -30.69 -15.32 -7.19
C GLU A 133 -31.70 -14.76 -8.20
N ASP A 134 -31.63 -15.21 -9.46
CA ASP A 134 -32.76 -15.23 -10.41
C ASP A 134 -32.31 -15.78 -11.78
N ILE A 135 -31.79 -17.01 -11.81
CA ILE A 135 -31.86 -17.83 -13.03
C ILE A 135 -32.07 -19.30 -12.61
N ASN A 136 -33.33 -19.68 -12.44
CA ASN A 136 -33.72 -21.07 -12.49
C ASN A 136 -34.97 -21.16 -13.37
N VAL A 137 -34.77 -21.37 -14.68
CA VAL A 137 -35.76 -21.95 -15.58
C VAL A 137 -35.01 -22.78 -16.62
N ASP A 138 -35.45 -24.04 -16.71
CA ASP A 138 -35.07 -25.12 -17.64
C ASP A 138 -34.90 -24.74 -19.11
N GLY A 139 -34.06 -25.52 -19.82
CA GLY A 139 -34.20 -25.67 -21.28
C GLY A 139 -32.93 -26.03 -22.06
N ASP A 140 -32.75 -27.33 -22.28
CA ASP A 140 -32.39 -28.00 -23.55
C ASP A 140 -31.48 -27.30 -24.62
N GLY A 141 -30.42 -28.02 -24.98
CA GLY A 141 -29.99 -28.16 -26.38
C GLY A 141 -29.05 -27.10 -27.00
N GLY A 142 -27.90 -27.57 -27.51
CA GLY A 142 -27.22 -26.92 -28.63
C GLY A 142 -25.74 -26.60 -28.42
N LYS A 143 -24.89 -27.31 -29.17
CA LYS A 143 -23.47 -27.02 -29.38
C LYS A 143 -23.31 -25.73 -30.19
N GLU A 144 -22.37 -24.86 -29.82
CA GLU A 144 -21.61 -24.09 -30.82
C GLU A 144 -20.24 -23.68 -30.28
N GLU A 145 -19.20 -24.06 -31.03
CA GLU A 145 -17.82 -23.65 -30.83
C GLU A 145 -17.66 -22.16 -31.14
N ALA A 146 -17.05 -21.38 -30.24
CA ALA A 146 -16.54 -20.06 -30.56
C ALA A 146 -15.02 -20.03 -30.30
N LYS A 147 -14.27 -20.26 -31.38
CA LYS A 147 -12.85 -19.90 -31.51
C LYS A 147 -12.74 -18.38 -31.44
N MET A 148 -11.91 -17.85 -30.54
CA MET A 148 -11.36 -16.51 -30.68
C MET A 148 -9.86 -16.54 -30.39
N SER A 149 -9.07 -16.55 -31.46
CA SER A 149 -7.64 -16.26 -31.43
C SER A 149 -7.44 -14.79 -31.11
N ILE A 150 -6.65 -14.48 -30.08
CA ILE A 150 -6.01 -13.16 -29.97
C ILE A 150 -4.51 -13.41 -29.95
N LYS A 151 -3.88 -13.08 -31.08
CA LYS A 151 -2.43 -12.98 -31.23
C LYS A 151 -2.07 -11.53 -30.92
N ALA A 152 -1.26 -11.31 -29.89
CA ALA A 152 -0.59 -10.04 -29.66
C ALA A 152 0.89 -10.31 -29.41
N GLU A 153 1.64 -10.32 -30.50
CA GLU A 153 3.08 -10.08 -30.49
C GLU A 153 3.25 -8.55 -30.59
N THR A 154 3.89 -7.94 -29.59
CA THR A 154 4.60 -6.67 -29.78
C THR A 154 5.90 -6.77 -28.99
N GLU A 155 6.95 -7.17 -29.69
CA GLU A 155 8.31 -6.80 -29.31
C GLU A 155 8.44 -5.27 -29.41
N CYS A 156 9.04 -4.64 -28.40
CA CYS A 156 9.76 -3.40 -28.63
C CYS A 156 11.10 -3.52 -27.89
N GLY A 157 12.16 -3.47 -28.68
CA GLY A 157 13.54 -3.64 -28.26
C GLY A 157 14.02 -2.51 -27.34
N ALA A 158 15.09 -2.87 -26.64
CA ALA A 158 15.83 -2.08 -25.67
C ALA A 158 16.53 -0.87 -26.27
N GLU A 159 16.72 0.17 -25.45
CA GLU A 159 17.97 0.93 -25.42
C GLU A 159 18.42 1.10 -23.97
N GLU A 160 19.70 0.79 -23.79
CA GLU A 160 20.53 0.77 -22.61
C GLU A 160 21.37 2.05 -22.65
N ASP A 161 21.44 2.80 -21.54
CA ASP A 161 22.54 3.76 -21.30
C ASP A 161 22.78 3.94 -19.80
N THR A 162 23.71 3.10 -19.34
CA THR A 162 24.94 3.42 -18.58
C THR A 162 24.92 4.33 -17.34
N GLU A 163 25.23 3.66 -16.22
CA GLU A 163 26.22 4.05 -15.19
C GLU A 163 25.91 5.21 -14.23
N ASP A 164 25.34 4.87 -13.07
CA ASP A 164 26.03 5.10 -11.79
C ASP A 164 25.59 4.04 -10.77
N GLU A 165 26.48 3.07 -10.57
CA GLU A 165 26.41 1.98 -9.60
C GLU A 165 26.55 2.53 -8.17
N ASP A 166 25.51 3.20 -7.67
CA ASP A 166 25.34 3.40 -6.23
C ASP A 166 24.94 2.07 -5.60
N LYS A 167 25.98 1.34 -5.18
CA LYS A 167 25.95 0.13 -4.36
C LYS A 167 24.94 0.27 -3.22
N ILE A 168 23.71 -0.20 -3.44
CA ILE A 168 22.75 -0.45 -2.37
C ILE A 168 23.25 -1.68 -1.61
N PHE A 169 24.08 -1.42 -0.61
CA PHE A 169 24.40 -2.37 0.44
C PHE A 169 23.09 -2.65 1.19
N ILE A 170 22.38 -3.71 0.78
CA ILE A 170 21.33 -4.29 1.62
C ILE A 170 22.07 -4.91 2.81
N HIS A 171 22.32 -4.11 3.84
CA HIS A 171 22.66 -4.61 5.16
C HIS A 171 21.38 -5.28 5.70
N VAL A 172 21.19 -6.54 5.31
CA VAL A 172 20.35 -7.47 6.05
C VAL A 172 20.96 -7.54 7.44
N ILE A 173 20.38 -6.82 8.40
CA ILE A 173 20.73 -6.94 9.81
C ILE A 173 20.44 -8.41 10.16
N PRO A 174 21.45 -9.23 10.50
CA PRO A 174 21.18 -10.59 10.92
C PRO A 174 20.48 -10.51 12.28
N LEU A 175 19.17 -10.78 12.28
CA LEU A 175 18.44 -11.14 13.48
C LEU A 175 19.03 -12.46 13.97
N LYS A 176 19.97 -12.38 14.93
CA LYS A 176 20.37 -13.52 15.75
C LYS A 176 19.19 -13.83 16.67
N ILE A 177 18.48 -14.91 16.34
CA ILE A 177 17.58 -15.63 17.25
C ILE A 177 18.44 -16.46 18.19
#